data_AF-A0A3N5YN22-F1
#
_entry.id   AF-A0A3N5YN22-F1
#
_cell.length_a   1.000
_cell.length_b   1.000
_cell.length_c   1.000
_cell.angle_alpha   90.00
_cell.angle_beta   90.00
_cell.angle_gamma   90.00
#
_symmetry.space_group_name_H-M   'P 1'
#
loop_
_entity.id
_entity.type
_entity.pdbx_description
1 polymer ?
#
loop_
_entity_poly.entity_id
_entity_poly.type
_entity_poly.pdbx_seq_one_letter_code
_entity_poly.pdbx_strand_id
1 'polypeptide(L)'
;MTATHEGISQPGRWDNLRRPDSVGVPMNVGRRERWISAVAAAAVAAYALRRRRGRGLMLPIAGVLLGRAVSGRCAVNQMLGRNSALDEPASRVSSVRRGDCVRVDERIVLNRPRSEVYRFWRDLENLPRFMDHL
;
A
#
# COMPACT_ATOMS: atom_id res chain seq x y z
N MET A 1 -20.34 -8.30 -43.09
CA MET A 1 -18.93 -7.88 -43.02
C MET A 1 -18.50 -7.97 -41.57
N THR A 2 -17.90 -9.11 -41.22
CA THR A 2 -17.42 -9.48 -39.89
C THR A 2 -16.05 -8.83 -39.68
N ALA A 3 -15.98 -7.82 -38.80
CA ALA A 3 -14.71 -7.27 -38.37
C ALA A 3 -14.01 -8.30 -37.49
N THR A 4 -12.92 -8.84 -38.01
CA THR A 4 -11.96 -9.69 -37.31
C THR A 4 -11.44 -8.97 -36.07
N HIS A 5 -11.61 -9.61 -34.92
CA HIS A 5 -11.04 -9.20 -33.65
C HIS A 5 -9.54 -9.54 -33.71
N GLU A 6 -8.73 -8.65 -34.30
CA GLU A 6 -7.28 -8.83 -34.33
C GLU A 6 -6.68 -8.75 -32.94
N GLY A 7 -5.69 -9.62 -32.74
CA GLY A 7 -5.17 -10.04 -31.47
C GLY A 7 -4.57 -8.92 -30.63
N ILE A 8 -4.88 -9.05 -29.36
CA ILE A 8 -4.32 -8.32 -28.23
C ILE A 8 -2.85 -8.72 -28.11
N SER A 9 -1.95 -8.01 -28.78
CA SER A 9 -0.51 -8.08 -28.50
C SER A 9 0.10 -6.69 -28.62
N GLN A 10 -0.33 -5.80 -27.72
CA GLN A 10 0.39 -4.56 -27.44
C GLN A 10 1.57 -4.90 -26.53
N PRO A 11 2.84 -4.76 -26.98
CA PRO A 11 4.01 -5.11 -26.18
C PRO A 11 4.19 -4.28 -24.89
N GLY A 12 3.41 -3.21 -24.69
CA GLY A 12 3.35 -2.42 -23.46
C GLY A 12 2.33 -2.89 -22.40
N ARG A 13 1.59 -4.01 -22.62
CA ARG A 13 0.51 -4.48 -21.72
C ARG A 13 0.97 -4.69 -20.28
N TRP A 14 2.24 -5.08 -20.09
CA TRP A 14 2.80 -5.42 -18.79
C TRP A 14 3.56 -4.28 -18.12
N ASP A 15 3.70 -3.13 -18.77
CA ASP A 15 4.33 -1.96 -18.15
C ASP A 15 3.51 -1.42 -16.98
N ASN A 16 2.20 -1.59 -17.02
CA ASN A 16 1.29 -1.25 -15.94
C ASN A 16 1.35 -2.23 -14.75
N LEU A 17 1.90 -3.43 -14.98
CA LEU A 17 2.14 -4.43 -13.92
C LEU A 17 3.49 -4.24 -13.24
N ARG A 18 4.37 -3.35 -13.75
CA ARG A 18 5.55 -2.97 -12.98
C ARG A 18 5.04 -2.37 -11.68
N ARG A 19 5.41 -3.02 -10.57
CA ARG A 19 5.20 -2.47 -9.24
C ARG A 19 5.72 -1.04 -9.30
N PRO A 20 4.91 -0.01 -9.01
CA PRO A 20 5.47 1.30 -8.80
C PRO A 20 6.52 1.12 -7.71
N ASP A 21 7.76 1.54 -7.99
CA ASP A 21 8.81 1.49 -6.99
C ASP A 21 8.24 2.08 -5.69
N SER A 22 8.58 1.49 -4.55
CA SER A 22 8.08 1.88 -3.22
C SER A 22 8.27 3.37 -2.86
N VAL A 23 8.90 4.13 -3.76
CA VAL A 23 8.96 5.59 -3.88
C VAL A 23 7.61 6.28 -3.59
N GLY A 24 6.47 5.61 -3.79
CA GLY A 24 5.14 6.15 -3.49
C GLY A 24 4.60 5.99 -2.06
N VAL A 25 5.27 5.24 -1.17
CA VAL A 25 4.77 5.08 0.22
C VAL A 25 5.42 6.17 1.10
N PRO A 26 4.67 7.20 1.55
CA PRO A 26 5.24 8.34 2.28
C PRO A 26 5.82 7.98 3.66
N MET A 27 5.65 6.73 4.10
CA MET A 27 6.03 6.23 5.41
C MET A 27 6.70 4.86 5.33
N ASN A 28 7.68 4.61 6.20
CA ASN A 28 8.44 3.36 6.25
C ASN A 28 8.35 2.63 7.61
N VAL A 29 7.48 3.11 8.50
CA VAL A 29 7.25 2.56 9.83
C VAL A 29 5.76 2.21 9.98
N GLY A 30 5.46 0.91 10.12
CA GLY A 30 4.10 0.38 10.31
C GLY A 30 3.50 0.66 11.69
N ARG A 31 2.20 0.37 11.88
CA ARG A 31 1.45 0.69 13.11
C ARG A 31 2.09 0.13 14.37
N ARG A 32 2.56 -1.12 14.35
CA ARG A 32 3.21 -1.78 15.49
C ARG A 32 4.47 -1.02 15.92
N GLU A 33 5.37 -0.73 14.99
CA GLU A 33 6.62 0.02 15.29
C GLU A 33 6.33 1.46 15.71
N ARG A 34 5.27 2.09 15.19
CA ARG A 34 4.82 3.42 15.63
C ARG A 34 4.37 3.41 17.09
N TRP A 35 3.59 2.40 17.51
CA TRP A 35 3.19 2.25 18.91
C TRP A 35 4.38 1.99 19.83
N ILE A 36 5.30 1.11 19.43
CA ILE A 36 6.52 0.86 20.20
C ILE A 36 7.33 2.16 20.35
N SER A 37 7.47 2.93 19.28
CA SER A 37 8.17 4.22 19.30
C SER A 37 7.47 5.25 20.20
N ALA A 38 6.13 5.30 20.19
CA ALA A 38 5.36 6.19 21.05
C ALA A 38 5.52 5.85 22.53
N VAL A 39 5.43 4.56 22.89
CA VAL A 39 5.62 4.10 24.27
C VAL A 39 7.06 4.36 24.73
N ALA A 40 8.05 4.07 23.88
CA ALA A 40 9.44 4.35 24.18
C ALA A 40 9.70 5.86 24.36
N ALA A 41 9.14 6.71 23.49
CA ALA A 41 9.24 8.16 23.61
C ALA A 41 8.66 8.67 24.94
N ALA A 42 7.47 8.19 25.31
CA ALA A 42 6.81 8.55 26.56
C ALA A 42 7.63 8.11 27.78
N ALA A 43 8.16 6.89 27.77
CA ALA A 43 8.98 6.36 28.86
C ALA A 43 10.28 7.17 29.03
N VAL A 44 11.00 7.46 27.93
CA VAL A 44 12.24 8.24 27.96
C VAL A 44 11.96 9.69 28.39
N ALA A 45 10.90 10.32 27.89
CA ALA A 45 10.51 11.66 28.29
C ALA A 45 10.16 11.71 29.79
N ALA A 46 9.33 10.79 30.29
CA ALA A 46 8.96 10.73 31.70
C ALA A 46 10.19 10.54 32.60
N TYR A 47 11.13 9.65 32.21
CA TYR A 47 12.35 9.44 32.95
C TYR A 47 13.28 10.66 32.94
N ALA A 48 13.43 11.34 31.79
CA ALA A 48 14.18 12.59 31.68
C ALA A 48 13.56 13.70 32.53
N LEU A 49 12.23 13.80 32.58
CA LEU A 49 11.53 14.75 33.44
C LEU A 49 11.72 14.41 34.92
N ARG A 50 11.81 13.13 35.30
CA ARG A 50 12.07 12.72 36.69
C ARG A 50 13.51 12.91 37.13
N ARG A 51 14.51 12.69 36.27
CA ARG A 51 15.94 12.87 36.59
C ARG A 51 16.52 14.09 35.86
N ARG A 52 16.99 15.09 36.62
CA ARG A 52 17.67 16.28 36.03
C ARG A 52 18.95 15.92 35.26
N ARG A 53 19.66 14.87 35.69
CA ARG A 53 20.92 14.42 35.06
C ARG A 53 20.61 13.70 33.75
N GLY A 54 21.20 14.17 32.65
CA GLY A 54 21.05 13.56 31.31
C GLY A 54 19.87 14.05 30.47
N ARG A 55 19.09 15.03 30.95
CA ARG A 55 17.97 15.63 30.20
C ARG A 55 18.35 16.11 28.81
N GLY A 56 19.52 16.74 28.67
CA GLY A 56 20.02 17.26 27.40
C GLY A 56 20.22 16.19 26.32
N LEU A 57 20.42 14.92 26.70
CA LEU A 57 20.53 13.81 25.76
C LEU A 57 19.19 13.09 25.58
N MET A 58 18.45 12.88 26.67
CA MET A 58 17.24 12.05 26.64
C MET A 58 16.04 12.73 25.99
N LEU A 59 15.87 14.05 26.16
CA LEU A 59 14.76 14.77 25.54
C LEU A 59 14.85 14.77 24.00
N PRO A 60 16.02 15.01 23.37
CA PRO A 60 16.17 14.82 21.93
C PRO A 60 15.83 13.41 21.44
N ILE A 61 16.28 12.38 22.17
CA ILE A 61 15.99 10.97 21.81
C ILE A 61 14.48 10.72 21.86
N ALA A 62 13.80 11.17 22.92
CA ALA A 62 12.34 11.07 23.01
C ALA A 62 11.66 11.83 21.87
N GLY A 63 12.16 13.01 21.50
CA GLY A 63 11.67 13.80 20.38
C GLY A 63 11.78 13.07 19.03
N VAL A 64 12.92 12.44 18.75
CA VAL A 64 13.12 11.66 17.53
C VAL A 64 12.19 10.44 17.48
N LEU A 65 12.04 9.71 18.60
CA LEU A 65 11.12 8.57 18.70
C LEU A 65 9.66 9.00 18.53
N LEU A 66 9.27 10.13 19.11
CA LEU A 66 7.93 10.69 18.94
C LEU A 66 7.69 11.14 17.50
N GLY A 67 8.66 11.81 16.89
CA GLY A 67 8.64 12.19 15.47
C GLY A 67 8.47 10.97 14.57
N ARG A 68 9.19 9.87 14.84
CA ARG A 68 9.01 8.58 14.16
C ARG A 68 7.60 8.03 14.35
N ALA A 69 7.06 8.08 15.57
CA ALA A 69 5.71 7.58 15.87
C ALA A 69 4.61 8.38 15.15
N VAL A 70 4.74 9.70 15.08
CA VAL A 70 3.74 10.58 14.45
C VAL A 70 3.84 10.52 12.93
N SER A 71 5.03 10.76 12.37
CA SER A 71 5.24 10.81 10.92
C SER A 71 5.25 9.44 10.24
N GLY A 72 5.60 8.38 10.98
CA GLY A 72 5.84 7.06 10.39
C GLY A 72 7.10 7.00 9.51
N ARG A 73 8.03 7.95 9.66
CA ARG A 73 9.29 8.02 8.90
C ARG A 73 10.48 7.80 9.82
N CYS A 74 11.43 6.97 9.37
CA CYS A 74 12.69 6.72 10.05
C CYS A 74 13.83 6.69 9.03
N ALA A 75 14.79 7.60 9.15
CA ALA A 75 15.94 7.69 8.25
C ALA A 75 16.79 6.40 8.25
N VAL A 76 16.98 5.78 9.42
CA VAL A 76 17.73 4.51 9.55
C VAL A 76 17.05 3.39 8.77
N ASN A 77 15.73 3.23 8.91
CA ASN A 77 14.99 2.25 8.11
C ASN A 77 15.11 2.54 6.60
N GLN A 78 15.11 3.82 6.21
CA GLN A 78 15.24 4.23 4.80
C GLN A 78 16.63 3.90 4.24
N MET A 79 17.69 4.16 5.00
CA MET A 79 19.06 3.81 4.65
C MET A 79 19.26 2.29 4.53
N LEU A 80 18.57 1.52 5.36
CA LEU A 80 18.60 0.04 5.33
C LEU A 80 17.64 -0.56 4.30
N GLY A 81 16.88 0.26 3.55
CA GLY A 81 15.85 -0.23 2.62
C GLY A 81 14.69 -0.98 3.30
N ARG A 82 14.54 -0.87 4.62
CA ARG A 82 13.51 -1.56 5.40
C ARG A 82 12.23 -0.72 5.46
N ASN A 83 11.10 -1.32 5.11
CA ASN A 83 9.79 -0.70 5.24
C ASN A 83 8.80 -1.64 5.96
N SER A 84 8.66 -1.46 7.27
CA SER A 84 7.72 -2.26 8.09
C SER A 84 6.25 -1.86 7.89
N ALA A 85 5.96 -0.77 7.18
CA ALA A 85 4.60 -0.41 6.81
C ALA A 85 4.04 -1.31 5.70
N LEU A 86 4.91 -1.99 4.93
CA LEU A 86 4.50 -2.96 3.91
C LEU A 86 4.04 -4.29 4.52
N ASP A 87 4.53 -4.64 5.72
CA ASP A 87 4.14 -5.87 6.44
C ASP A 87 2.69 -5.83 6.98
N GLU A 88 2.00 -4.70 6.86
CA GLU A 88 0.60 -4.58 7.27
C GLU A 88 -0.36 -4.86 6.12
N PRO A 89 -1.55 -5.41 6.39
CA PRO A 89 -2.59 -5.59 5.38
C PRO A 89 -2.89 -4.26 4.65
N ALA A 90 -3.11 -4.35 3.33
CA ALA A 90 -3.45 -3.18 2.53
C ALA A 90 -4.76 -2.53 2.99
N SER A 91 -5.72 -3.36 3.43
CA SER A 91 -7.00 -2.96 4.02
C SER A 91 -7.43 -3.98 5.08
N ARG A 92 -8.44 -3.64 5.91
CA ARG A 92 -8.99 -4.56 6.92
C ARG A 92 -9.65 -5.81 6.32
N VAL A 93 -10.00 -5.75 5.04
CA VAL A 93 -10.71 -6.81 4.32
C VAL A 93 -9.81 -7.55 3.33
N SER A 94 -8.55 -7.13 3.18
CA SER A 94 -7.60 -7.75 2.26
C SER A 94 -6.62 -8.63 3.03
N SER A 95 -6.47 -9.89 2.59
CA SER A 95 -5.39 -10.77 3.01
C SER A 95 -4.03 -10.40 2.39
N VAL A 96 -4.05 -9.51 1.40
CA VAL A 96 -2.85 -9.06 0.68
C VAL A 96 -2.17 -7.93 1.47
N ARG A 97 -0.85 -8.05 1.62
CA ARG A 97 -0.01 -7.05 2.28
C ARG A 97 0.06 -5.76 1.46
N ARG A 98 0.31 -4.66 2.15
CA ARG A 98 0.50 -3.35 1.51
C ARG A 98 1.74 -3.41 0.60
N GLY A 99 1.58 -3.02 -0.65
CA GLY A 99 2.66 -3.04 -1.65
C GLY A 99 2.74 -4.33 -2.47
N ASP A 100 2.06 -5.40 -2.05
CA ASP A 100 1.92 -6.63 -2.85
C ASP A 100 0.69 -6.61 -3.76
N CYS A 101 -0.22 -5.65 -3.57
CA CYS A 101 -1.37 -5.47 -4.44
C CYS A 101 -0.98 -4.77 -5.75
N VAL A 102 -1.33 -5.39 -6.88
CA VAL A 102 -1.31 -4.74 -8.19
C VAL A 102 -2.75 -4.39 -8.56
N ARG A 103 -3.02 -3.11 -8.82
CA ARG A 103 -4.33 -2.68 -9.34
C ARG A 103 -4.28 -2.75 -10.85
N VAL A 104 -5.15 -3.57 -11.43
CA VAL A 104 -5.32 -3.70 -12.87
C VAL A 104 -6.66 -3.11 -13.25
N ASP A 105 -6.64 -2.02 -14.01
CA ASP A 105 -7.83 -1.41 -14.58
C ASP A 105 -7.83 -1.67 -16.09
N GLU A 106 -8.72 -2.54 -16.57
CA GLU A 106 -8.93 -2.74 -18.01
C GLU A 106 -10.25 -2.09 -18.44
N ARG A 107 -10.24 -1.50 -19.63
CA ARG A 107 -11.42 -0.89 -20.24
C ARG A 107 -11.62 -1.45 -21.64
N ILE A 108 -12.81 -1.96 -21.89
CA ILE A 108 -13.26 -2.38 -23.21
C ILE A 108 -14.38 -1.43 -23.64
N VAL A 109 -14.30 -0.93 -24.87
CA VAL A 109 -15.33 -0.06 -25.46
C VAL A 109 -16.19 -0.91 -26.40
N LEU A 110 -17.49 -0.98 -26.09
CA LEU A 110 -18.45 -1.79 -26.84
C LEU A 110 -19.46 -0.87 -27.54
N ASN A 111 -19.69 -1.09 -28.83
CA ASN A 111 -20.75 -0.41 -29.58
C ASN A 111 -22.10 -1.15 -29.44
N ARG A 112 -22.60 -1.25 -28.20
CA ARG A 112 -23.86 -1.93 -27.86
C ARG A 112 -24.67 -1.11 -26.84
N PRO A 113 -26.01 -1.23 -26.83
CA PRO A 113 -26.85 -0.59 -25.80
C PRO A 113 -26.44 -1.03 -24.39
N ARG A 114 -26.42 -0.08 -23.44
CA ARG A 114 -26.03 -0.35 -22.04
C ARG A 114 -26.89 -1.43 -21.37
N SER A 115 -28.18 -1.48 -21.69
CA SER A 115 -29.13 -2.46 -21.14
C SER A 115 -28.78 -3.90 -21.55
N GLU A 116 -28.31 -4.10 -22.78
CA GLU A 116 -27.90 -5.40 -23.30
C GLU A 116 -26.64 -5.91 -22.59
N VAL A 117 -25.63 -5.03 -22.49
CA VAL A 117 -24.37 -5.35 -21.80
C VAL A 117 -24.62 -5.65 -20.32
N TYR A 118 -25.43 -4.83 -19.64
CA TYR A 118 -25.75 -5.06 -18.23
C TYR A 118 -26.49 -6.38 -18.02
N ARG A 119 -27.47 -6.70 -18.87
CA ARG A 119 -28.21 -7.97 -18.78
C ARG A 119 -27.31 -9.17 -18.98
N PHE A 120 -26.40 -9.12 -19.96
CA PHE A 120 -25.43 -10.17 -20.22
C PHE A 120 -24.47 -10.38 -19.04
N TRP A 121 -23.95 -9.29 -18.47
CA TRP A 121 -23.04 -9.33 -17.32
C TRP A 121 -23.73 -9.78 -16.01
N ARG A 122 -24.99 -9.39 -15.80
CA ARG A 122 -25.76 -9.71 -14.59
C ARG A 122 -26.08 -11.21 -14.49
N ASP A 123 -26.15 -11.89 -15.63
CA ASP A 123 -26.30 -13.33 -15.73
C ASP A 123 -24.94 -14.01 -15.53
N LEU A 124 -24.77 -14.62 -14.35
CA LEU A 124 -23.49 -15.13 -13.89
C LEU A 124 -22.99 -16.34 -14.71
N GLU A 125 -23.88 -17.03 -15.42
CA GLU A 125 -23.51 -18.13 -16.33
C GLU A 125 -22.71 -17.65 -17.54
N ASN A 126 -22.78 -16.34 -17.86
CA ASN A 126 -22.00 -15.75 -18.94
C ASN A 126 -20.58 -15.35 -18.52
N LEU A 127 -20.29 -15.21 -17.21
CA LEU A 127 -18.97 -14.75 -16.75
C LEU A 127 -17.80 -15.59 -17.27
N PRO A 128 -17.85 -16.95 -17.26
CA PRO A 128 -16.75 -17.76 -17.78
C PRO A 128 -16.47 -17.56 -19.28
N ARG A 129 -17.39 -16.94 -20.03
CA ARG A 129 -17.20 -16.67 -21.48
C ARG A 129 -16.25 -15.52 -21.75
N PHE A 130 -16.02 -14.66 -20.76
CA PHE A 130 -15.18 -13.46 -20.90
C PHE A 130 -14.25 -13.19 -19.71
N MET A 131 -14.29 -14.03 -18.66
CA MET A 131 -13.38 -13.98 -17.52
C MET A 131 -12.67 -15.33 -17.38
N ASP A 132 -11.41 -15.39 -17.80
CA ASP A 132 -10.60 -16.62 -17.75
C ASP A 132 -10.25 -17.06 -16.33
N HIS A 133 -10.36 -16.14 -15.36
CA HIS A 133 -10.07 -16.35 -13.95
C HIS A 133 -11.23 -15.80 -13.12
N LEU A 134 -11.97 -16.70 -12.45
CA LEU A 134 -13.09 -16.42 -11.56
C LEU A 134 -12.72 -16.71 -10.10
#